data_AF-A0A2E5TR17-F1
#
_entry.id   AF-A0A2E5TR17-F1
#
_cell.length_a   1.000
_cell.length_b   1.000
_cell.length_c   1.000
_cell.angle_alpha   90.00
_cell.angle_beta   90.00
_cell.angle_gamma   90.00
#
_symmetry.space_group_name_H-M   'P 1'
#
loop_
_entity.id
_entity.type
_entity.pdbx_description
1 polymer ?
#
loop_
_entity_poly.entity_id
_entity_poly.type
_entity_poly.pdbx_seq_one_letter_code
_entity_poly.pdbx_strand_id
1 'polypeptide(L)'
;MNKSETYKLDELTFKTIWDNKLCYSENIGFYGGIKILTIYKNNEEIQTLFNIEDNVALGTINFDFYDYNLDGFIDFRIPVTCGKNCWEKYYLFNPELNKFEHKKAWDYLRIQKIDKKNKLIMTQPNGMEDDRKTYQIKGSQLIEK
;
A
#
# COMPACT_ATOMS: atom_id res chain seq x y z
N MET A 1 -24.18 0.71 -6.79
CA MET A 1 -24.16 -0.64 -6.19
C MET A 1 -22.90 -0.76 -5.36
N ASN A 2 -23.00 -1.28 -4.15
CA ASN A 2 -21.84 -1.61 -3.35
C ASN A 2 -21.50 -3.08 -3.62
N LYS A 3 -20.22 -3.37 -3.85
CA LYS A 3 -19.75 -4.73 -4.12
C LYS A 3 -18.86 -5.15 -2.98
N SER A 4 -19.11 -6.34 -2.43
CA SER A 4 -18.26 -6.92 -1.41
C SER A 4 -17.37 -8.00 -2.02
N GLU A 5 -16.11 -8.01 -1.64
CA GLU A 5 -15.14 -9.01 -2.10
C GLU A 5 -14.33 -9.54 -0.91
N THR A 6 -13.77 -10.73 -1.07
CA THR A 6 -12.92 -11.37 -0.05
C THR A 6 -11.69 -11.94 -0.74
N TYR A 7 -10.53 -11.52 -0.26
CA TYR A 7 -9.23 -11.95 -0.74
C TYR A 7 -8.48 -12.65 0.40
N LYS A 8 -7.82 -13.76 0.09
CA LYS A 8 -7.03 -14.52 1.06
C LYS A 8 -5.58 -14.57 0.61
N LEU A 9 -4.67 -14.33 1.54
CA LEU A 9 -3.23 -14.42 1.33
C LEU A 9 -2.63 -15.03 2.59
N ASP A 10 -2.24 -16.30 2.49
CA ASP A 10 -1.72 -17.07 3.63
C ASP A 10 -2.68 -17.02 4.85
N GLU A 11 -2.20 -16.62 6.02
CA GLU A 11 -2.96 -16.40 7.25
C GLU A 11 -3.87 -15.16 7.23
N LEU A 12 -3.75 -14.29 6.23
CA LEU A 12 -4.48 -13.04 6.12
C LEU A 12 -5.74 -13.18 5.25
N THR A 13 -6.82 -12.53 5.67
CA THR A 13 -8.04 -12.37 4.87
C THR A 13 -8.45 -10.91 4.83
N PHE A 14 -8.65 -10.37 3.63
CA PHE A 14 -9.06 -9.00 3.36
C PHE A 14 -10.50 -9.02 2.84
N LYS A 15 -11.44 -8.46 3.61
CA LYS A 15 -12.84 -8.29 3.19
C LYS A 15 -13.08 -6.83 2.86
N THR A 16 -13.51 -6.56 1.64
CA THR A 16 -13.74 -5.20 1.17
C THR A 16 -15.23 -4.95 0.94
N ILE A 17 -15.66 -3.72 1.18
CA ILE A 17 -16.93 -3.16 0.72
C ILE A 17 -16.61 -1.96 -0.16
N TRP A 18 -16.84 -2.11 -1.45
CA TRP A 18 -16.65 -1.06 -2.45
C TRP A 18 -17.83 -0.10 -2.50
N ASP A 19 -17.57 1.20 -2.62
CA ASP A 19 -18.55 2.23 -2.91
C ASP A 19 -18.13 3.00 -4.17
N ASN A 20 -18.99 3.01 -5.19
CA ASN A 20 -18.72 3.63 -6.49
C ASN A 20 -18.79 5.17 -6.46
N LYS A 21 -19.28 5.76 -5.37
CA LYS A 21 -19.38 7.21 -5.18
C LYS A 21 -18.70 7.66 -3.89
N LEU A 22 -17.66 6.93 -3.47
CA LEU A 22 -16.95 7.18 -2.22
C LEU A 22 -16.37 8.60 -2.20
N CYS A 23 -15.80 9.04 -3.33
CA CYS A 23 -15.09 10.31 -3.44
C CYS A 23 -15.59 11.12 -4.63
N TYR A 24 -15.33 12.42 -4.59
CA TYR A 24 -15.67 13.35 -5.66
C TYR A 24 -14.46 14.22 -6.01
N SER A 25 -14.23 14.43 -7.29
CA SER A 25 -13.37 15.52 -7.78
C SER A 25 -14.10 16.31 -8.84
N GLU A 26 -13.84 17.62 -8.92
CA GLU A 26 -14.48 18.50 -9.90
C GLU A 26 -14.19 18.06 -11.35
N ASN A 27 -13.03 17.45 -11.57
CA ASN A 27 -12.51 17.14 -12.90
C ASN A 27 -13.10 15.85 -13.51
N ILE A 28 -13.40 14.85 -12.67
CA ILE A 28 -13.87 13.53 -13.13
C ILE A 28 -15.25 13.16 -12.56
N GLY A 29 -15.78 13.94 -11.63
CA GLY A 29 -16.99 13.64 -10.88
C GLY A 29 -16.76 12.65 -9.75
N PHE A 30 -17.78 11.83 -9.47
CA PHE A 30 -17.68 10.79 -8.45
C PHE A 30 -16.81 9.63 -8.94
N TYR A 31 -15.94 9.15 -8.06
CA TYR A 31 -15.14 7.95 -8.28
C TYR A 31 -15.20 7.04 -7.05
N GLY A 32 -14.84 5.78 -7.29
CA GLY A 32 -15.04 4.71 -6.33
C GLY A 32 -13.94 4.61 -5.27
N GLY A 33 -14.06 3.57 -4.46
CA GLY A 33 -13.03 3.13 -3.55
C GLY A 33 -13.54 2.07 -2.60
N ILE A 34 -12.65 1.59 -1.73
CA ILE A 34 -13.00 0.67 -0.67
C ILE A 34 -13.49 1.49 0.52
N LYS A 35 -14.80 1.52 0.72
CA LYS A 35 -15.44 2.16 1.86
C LYS A 35 -15.01 1.53 3.19
N ILE A 36 -14.96 0.19 3.23
CA ILE A 36 -14.56 -0.59 4.39
C ILE A 36 -13.62 -1.70 3.93
N LEU A 37 -12.44 -1.78 4.53
CA LEU A 37 -11.54 -2.92 4.44
C LEU A 37 -11.38 -3.52 5.83
N THR A 38 -11.92 -4.71 6.04
CA THR A 38 -11.71 -5.47 7.28
C THR A 38 -10.66 -6.55 7.03
N ILE A 39 -9.64 -6.58 7.88
CA ILE A 39 -8.50 -7.47 7.79
C ILE A 39 -8.57 -8.47 8.95
N TYR A 40 -8.44 -9.74 8.61
CA TYR A 40 -8.38 -10.84 9.55
C TYR A 40 -7.02 -11.51 9.46
N LYS A 41 -6.52 -12.01 10.60
CA LYS A 41 -5.36 -12.89 10.69
C LYS A 41 -5.79 -14.15 11.44
N ASN A 42 -5.58 -15.32 10.87
CA ASN A 42 -6.02 -16.60 11.47
C ASN A 42 -7.51 -16.62 11.84
N ASN A 43 -8.36 -16.01 11.00
CA ASN A 43 -9.81 -15.81 11.21
C ASN A 43 -10.22 -14.84 12.33
N GLU A 44 -9.27 -14.22 13.04
CA GLU A 44 -9.56 -13.15 14.01
C GLU A 44 -9.46 -11.79 13.33
N GLU A 45 -10.43 -10.91 13.58
CA GLU A 45 -10.38 -9.54 13.07
C GLU A 45 -9.25 -8.78 13.78
N ILE A 46 -8.31 -8.26 12.99
CA ILE A 46 -7.17 -7.51 13.53
C ILE A 46 -7.27 -6.01 13.28
N GLN A 47 -7.99 -5.60 12.23
CA GLN A 47 -8.10 -4.20 11.86
C GLN A 47 -9.27 -3.97 10.89
N THR A 48 -9.92 -2.81 11.03
CA THR A 48 -10.79 -2.26 9.99
C THR A 48 -10.27 -0.88 9.56
N LEU A 49 -10.10 -0.69 8.26
CA LEU A 49 -9.74 0.56 7.60
C LEU A 49 -10.94 1.11 6.84
N PHE A 50 -11.07 2.44 6.82
CA PHE A 50 -12.20 3.13 6.19
C PHE A 50 -11.72 4.04 5.07
N ASN A 51 -12.57 4.21 4.06
CA ASN A 51 -12.43 5.20 3.00
C ASN A 51 -11.07 5.15 2.28
N ILE A 52 -10.69 3.98 1.76
CA ILE A 52 -9.53 3.86 0.87
C ILE A 52 -9.97 4.24 -0.54
N GLU A 53 -9.60 5.43 -0.97
CA GLU A 53 -10.00 6.01 -2.25
C GLU A 53 -9.32 5.34 -3.45
N ASP A 54 -10.04 5.19 -4.56
CA ASP A 54 -9.48 4.84 -5.87
C ASP A 54 -8.88 6.11 -6.51
N ASN A 55 -7.76 6.58 -5.95
CA ASN A 55 -7.14 7.86 -6.37
C ASN A 55 -6.72 7.89 -7.85
N VAL A 56 -6.67 6.73 -8.51
CA VAL A 56 -6.35 6.58 -9.93
C VAL A 56 -7.57 6.39 -10.82
N ALA A 57 -8.76 6.33 -10.21
CA ALA A 57 -10.05 6.24 -10.89
C ALA A 57 -10.13 5.12 -11.94
N LEU A 58 -9.52 3.97 -11.65
CA LEU A 58 -9.50 2.82 -12.54
C LEU A 58 -10.70 1.88 -12.33
N GLY A 59 -11.51 2.12 -11.31
CA GLY A 59 -12.56 1.21 -10.85
C GLY A 59 -12.03 0.01 -10.06
N THR A 60 -10.73 0.00 -9.75
CA THR A 60 -10.02 -1.07 -9.05
C THR A 60 -8.83 -0.49 -8.29
N ILE A 61 -8.55 -1.01 -7.09
CA ILE A 61 -7.34 -0.67 -6.33
C ILE A 61 -6.48 -1.94 -6.24
N ASN A 62 -5.28 -1.89 -6.82
CA ASN A 62 -4.35 -3.01 -6.77
C ASN A 62 -3.57 -2.98 -5.46
N PHE A 63 -3.60 -4.09 -4.73
CA PHE A 63 -2.81 -4.31 -3.53
C PHE A 63 -1.59 -5.16 -3.88
N ASP A 64 -0.40 -4.60 -3.68
CA ASP A 64 0.86 -5.31 -3.87
C ASP A 64 1.40 -5.76 -2.50
N PHE A 65 1.52 -7.07 -2.31
CA PHE A 65 1.96 -7.68 -1.05
C PHE A 65 3.43 -8.10 -1.11
N TYR A 66 4.20 -7.73 -0.10
CA TYR A 66 5.61 -8.08 0.03
C TYR A 66 6.11 -7.75 1.45
N ASP A 67 7.20 -8.37 1.92
CA ASP A 67 7.91 -7.97 3.14
C ASP A 67 8.84 -6.78 2.83
N TYR A 68 8.30 -5.56 2.85
CA TYR A 68 9.01 -4.37 2.37
C TYR A 68 10.09 -3.92 3.34
N ASN A 69 9.85 -4.07 4.64
CA ASN A 69 10.80 -3.67 5.69
C ASN A 69 11.77 -4.80 6.11
N LEU A 70 11.64 -5.99 5.52
CA LEU A 70 12.48 -7.16 5.75
C LEU A 70 12.48 -7.60 7.21
N ASP A 71 11.31 -7.62 7.83
CA ASP A 71 11.06 -8.09 9.20
C ASP A 71 10.41 -9.47 9.27
N GLY A 72 10.08 -10.06 8.12
CA GLY A 72 9.47 -11.39 8.00
C GLY A 72 7.95 -11.41 8.00
N PHE A 73 7.28 -10.24 8.09
CA PHE A 73 5.83 -10.13 7.98
C PHE A 73 5.41 -9.58 6.60
N ILE A 74 4.23 -10.00 6.14
CA ILE A 74 3.67 -9.46 4.90
C ILE A 74 3.17 -8.04 5.15
N ASP A 75 3.69 -7.10 4.36
CA ASP A 75 3.19 -5.75 4.22
C ASP A 75 2.37 -5.62 2.93
N PHE A 76 1.69 -4.48 2.75
CA PHE A 76 1.09 -4.15 1.45
C PHE A 76 1.28 -2.68 1.07
N ARG A 77 1.22 -2.41 -0.23
CA ARG A 77 1.13 -1.05 -0.76
C ARG A 77 -0.03 -0.93 -1.74
N ILE A 78 -0.51 0.30 -1.91
CA ILE A 78 -1.55 0.65 -2.86
C ILE A 78 -1.22 1.99 -3.56
N PRO A 79 -1.75 2.21 -4.77
CA PRO A 79 -1.45 3.42 -5.53
C PRO A 79 -2.04 4.66 -4.87
N VAL A 80 -1.27 5.75 -4.91
CA VAL A 80 -1.67 7.11 -4.49
C VAL A 80 -2.02 7.93 -5.72
N THR A 81 -1.20 7.88 -6.77
CA THR A 81 -1.49 8.55 -8.03
C THR A 81 -0.66 7.90 -9.13
N CYS A 82 -1.25 7.75 -10.30
CA CYS A 82 -0.61 7.18 -11.47
C CYS A 82 -0.81 8.15 -12.64
N GLY A 83 0.28 8.79 -13.05
CA GLY A 83 0.35 9.62 -14.25
C GLY A 83 1.53 9.17 -15.09
N LYS A 84 2.55 10.02 -15.21
CA LYS A 84 3.85 9.60 -15.76
C LYS A 84 4.53 8.52 -14.91
N ASN A 85 4.34 8.60 -13.59
CA ASN A 85 4.83 7.65 -12.61
C ASN A 85 3.67 7.20 -11.72
N CYS A 86 3.73 5.95 -11.26
CA CYS A 86 2.84 5.40 -10.24
C CYS A 86 3.51 5.55 -8.88
N TRP A 87 2.95 6.40 -8.03
CA TRP A 87 3.40 6.57 -6.66
C TRP A 87 2.54 5.73 -5.72
N GLU A 88 3.18 5.15 -4.72
CA GLU A 88 2.57 4.17 -3.83
C GLU A 88 2.60 4.68 -2.38
N LYS A 89 1.68 4.19 -1.56
CA LYS A 89 1.71 4.32 -0.09
C LYS A 89 1.77 2.93 0.54
N TYR A 90 2.51 2.83 1.64
CA TYR A 90 2.87 1.55 2.24
C TYR A 90 2.24 1.37 3.62
N TYR A 91 1.71 0.19 3.84
CA TYR A 91 1.10 -0.27 5.07
C TYR A 91 1.95 -1.42 5.59
N LEU A 92 2.77 -1.13 6.61
CA LEU A 92 3.66 -2.12 7.19
C LEU A 92 2.96 -2.84 8.33
N PHE A 93 3.06 -4.17 8.40
CA PHE A 93 2.49 -4.93 9.50
C PHE A 93 3.32 -4.69 10.77
N ASN A 94 2.67 -4.29 11.85
CA ASN A 94 3.28 -4.17 13.17
C ASN A 94 2.88 -5.38 14.01
N PRO A 95 3.79 -6.34 14.25
CA PRO A 95 3.46 -7.56 14.99
C PRO A 95 3.18 -7.31 16.48
N GLU A 96 3.71 -6.23 17.07
CA GLU A 96 3.44 -5.88 18.48
C GLU A 96 2.02 -5.36 18.67
N LEU A 97 1.52 -4.61 17.69
CA LEU A 97 0.17 -4.05 17.70
C LEU A 97 -0.86 -4.92 16.96
N ASN A 98 -0.40 -6.00 16.32
CA ASN A 98 -1.18 -6.89 15.46
C ASN A 98 -2.05 -6.12 14.45
N LYS A 99 -1.47 -5.13 13.75
CA LYS A 99 -2.21 -4.31 12.77
C LYS A 99 -1.27 -3.73 11.71
N PHE A 100 -1.83 -3.29 10.59
CA PHE A 100 -1.10 -2.55 9.57
C PHE A 100 -1.03 -1.06 9.90
N GLU A 101 0.16 -0.49 9.76
CA GLU A 101 0.44 0.92 9.98
C GLU A 101 0.85 1.58 8.67
N HIS A 102 0.09 2.58 8.25
CA HIS A 102 0.50 3.47 7.16
C HIS A 102 1.74 4.27 7.59
N LYS A 103 2.86 4.10 6.88
CA LYS A 103 4.10 4.81 7.17
C LYS A 103 4.32 5.93 6.16
N LYS A 104 4.02 7.18 6.55
CA LYS A 104 4.18 8.37 5.68
C LYS A 104 5.60 8.53 5.09
N ALA A 105 6.64 8.13 5.84
CA ALA A 105 8.02 8.19 5.35
C ALA A 105 8.27 7.23 4.15
N TRP A 106 7.36 6.29 3.91
CA TRP A 106 7.39 5.38 2.78
C TRP A 106 6.51 5.84 1.62
N ASP A 107 5.70 6.89 1.80
CA ASP A 107 4.84 7.40 0.73
C ASP A 107 5.69 7.93 -0.42
N TYR A 108 5.17 7.76 -1.63
CA TYR A 108 5.84 8.18 -2.86
C TYR A 108 7.19 7.47 -3.07
N LEU A 109 7.38 6.28 -2.50
CA LEU A 109 8.50 5.41 -2.85
C LEU A 109 8.14 4.46 -3.98
N ARG A 110 8.95 4.49 -5.03
CA ARG A 110 8.91 3.52 -6.13
C ARG A 110 10.12 2.61 -6.01
N ILE A 111 9.97 1.45 -5.38
CA ILE A 111 11.10 0.54 -5.19
C ILE A 111 11.44 -0.12 -6.53
N GLN A 112 12.70 -0.01 -6.95
CA GLN A 112 13.25 -0.69 -8.13
C GLN A 112 13.98 -1.98 -7.76
N LYS A 113 14.81 -1.92 -6.72
CA LYS A 113 15.65 -3.03 -6.27
C LYS A 113 15.68 -3.10 -4.76
N ILE A 114 15.80 -4.32 -4.25
CA ILE A 114 15.93 -4.63 -2.83
C ILE A 114 17.17 -5.50 -2.65
N ASP A 115 18.12 -5.02 -1.84
CA ASP A 115 19.22 -5.82 -1.32
C ASP A 115 18.82 -6.35 0.06
N LYS A 116 18.33 -7.60 0.08
CA LYS A 116 17.87 -8.26 1.31
C LYS A 116 18.99 -8.44 2.33
N LYS A 117 20.23 -8.69 1.87
CA LYS A 117 21.37 -8.98 2.75
C LYS A 117 21.78 -7.74 3.53
N ASN A 118 21.83 -6.60 2.85
CA ASN A 118 22.24 -5.32 3.43
C ASN A 118 21.06 -4.46 3.91
N LYS A 119 19.82 -4.95 3.72
CA LYS A 119 18.57 -4.24 3.99
C LYS A 119 18.52 -2.85 3.32
N LEU A 120 18.82 -2.81 2.03
CA LEU A 120 18.77 -1.59 1.23
C LEU A 120 17.64 -1.66 0.20
N ILE A 121 17.02 -0.52 -0.07
CA ILE A 121 16.11 -0.33 -1.20
C ILE A 121 16.64 0.79 -2.08
N MET A 122 16.53 0.62 -3.39
CA MET A 122 16.85 1.65 -4.37
C MET A 122 15.58 2.03 -5.12
N THR A 123 15.33 3.33 -5.26
CA THR A 123 14.15 3.83 -5.97
C THR A 123 14.28 3.69 -7.49
N GLN A 124 13.16 3.73 -8.19
CA GLN A 124 13.10 3.87 -9.64
C GLN A 124 13.45 5.29 -10.04
N PRO A 125 14.13 5.49 -11.19
CA PRO A 125 14.36 6.81 -11.73
C PRO A 125 13.04 7.47 -12.19
N ASN A 126 13.05 8.80 -12.24
CA ASN A 126 12.00 9.58 -12.85
C ASN A 126 12.25 9.76 -14.36
N GLY A 127 11.76 8.80 -15.14
CA GLY A 127 11.91 8.83 -16.59
C GLY A 127 13.34 8.54 -17.03
N MET A 128 13.95 9.48 -17.75
CA MET A 128 15.33 9.36 -18.25
C MET A 128 16.39 9.94 -17.30
N GLU A 129 15.99 10.60 -16.21
CA GLU A 129 16.91 11.16 -15.22
C GLU A 129 17.39 10.08 -14.25
N ASP A 130 18.68 10.07 -13.92
CA ASP A 130 19.24 9.16 -12.92
C ASP A 130 19.19 9.82 -11.52
N ASP A 131 17.99 9.89 -10.96
CA ASP A 131 17.70 10.46 -9.64
C ASP A 131 17.39 9.38 -8.58
N ARG A 132 17.92 8.18 -8.80
CA ARG A 132 17.71 7.04 -7.91
C ARG A 132 18.30 7.32 -6.54
N LYS A 133 17.50 7.06 -5.52
CA LYS A 133 17.90 7.16 -4.11
C LYS A 133 18.04 5.78 -3.51
N THR A 134 19.05 5.63 -2.65
CA THR A 134 19.22 4.40 -1.87
C THR A 134 18.87 4.69 -0.42
N TYR A 135 18.02 3.86 0.16
CA TYR A 135 17.65 3.92 1.56
C TYR A 135 18.08 2.64 2.27
N GLN A 136 18.61 2.79 3.47
CA GLN A 136 18.77 1.69 4.41
C GLN A 136 17.52 1.54 5.26
N ILE A 137 17.01 0.32 5.33
CA ILE A 137 15.89 -0.04 6.20
C ILE A 137 16.41 -0.33 7.61
N LYS A 138 15.79 0.29 8.62
CA LYS A 138 15.98 -0.02 10.04
C LYS A 138 14.62 -0.18 10.70
N GLY A 139 14.13 -1.42 10.79
CA GLY A 139 12.75 -1.70 11.18
C GLY A 139 11.79 -0.99 10.22
N SER A 140 10.82 -0.24 10.74
CA SER A 140 9.89 0.55 9.91
C SER A 140 10.45 1.89 9.40
N GLN A 141 11.71 2.22 9.69
CA GLN A 141 12.34 3.48 9.29
C GLN A 141 13.19 3.33 8.02
N LEU A 142 13.27 4.43 7.26
CA LEU A 142 14.16 4.58 6.12
C LEU A 142 15.19 5.66 6.41
N ILE A 143 16.45 5.37 6.09
CA ILE A 143 17.58 6.29 6.22
C ILE A 143 18.21 6.44 4.85
N GLU A 144 18.12 7.64 4.26
CA GLU A 144 18.79 7.96 2.99
C GLU A 144 20.31 7.81 3.14
N LYS A 145 20.96 7.22 2.13
CA LYS A 145 22.40 6.96 2.09
C LYS A 145 23.13 7.93 1.18
#